data_AF-A0AAP0LD48-F1
#
_entry.id   AF-A0AAP0LD48-F1
#
_cell.length_a   1.000
_cell.length_b   1.000
_cell.length_c   1.000
_cell.angle_alpha   90.00
_cell.angle_beta   90.00
_cell.angle_gamma   90.00
#
_symmetry.space_group_name_H-M   'P 1'
#
loop_
_entity.id
_entity.type
_entity.pdbx_description
1 polymer ?
#
loop_
_entity_poly.entity_id
_entity_poly.type
_entity_poly.pdbx_seq_one_letter_code
_entity_poly.pdbx_strand_id
1 'polypeptide(L)'
;MIVFQVEHNILMHLFHMLGVTGVFGGSLFSVIHGSLVTSSLIGETTENESANADYRFVQEEETYNIIVAHSYFGRLIFQYASFNNSHSLHFFQAAWPVVGIWFIALHIINRANLGMEVMHERNAHNFPLDLAAVKDLSTNG
;
A
#
# COMPACT_ATOMS: atom_id res chain seq x y z
N MET A 1 1.47 12.46 -17.60
CA MET A 1 2.66 11.92 -16.89
C MET A 1 3.97 12.55 -17.36
N ILE A 2 4.26 12.63 -18.67
CA ILE A 2 5.55 13.18 -19.17
C ILE A 2 5.77 14.64 -18.77
N VAL A 3 4.78 15.52 -18.94
CA VAL A 3 4.87 16.94 -18.51
C VAL A 3 5.19 17.05 -17.02
N PHE A 4 4.50 16.25 -16.19
CA PHE A 4 4.74 16.20 -14.75
C PHE A 4 6.16 15.71 -14.41
N GLN A 5 6.74 14.80 -15.19
CA GLN A 5 8.14 14.41 -15.01
C GLN A 5 9.10 15.54 -15.39
N VAL A 6 8.86 16.24 -16.51
CA VAL A 6 9.72 17.34 -16.97
C VAL A 6 9.69 18.52 -15.99
N GLU A 7 8.51 18.89 -15.51
CA GLU A 7 8.33 20.06 -14.65
C GLU A 7 8.63 19.77 -13.17
N HIS A 8 8.49 18.52 -12.74
CA HIS A 8 8.49 18.19 -11.31
C HIS A 8 9.42 17.06 -10.89
N ASN A 9 10.07 16.39 -11.84
CA ASN A 9 10.98 15.28 -11.61
C ASN A 9 10.41 14.21 -10.66
N ILE A 10 9.14 13.84 -10.88
CA ILE A 10 8.38 12.94 -10.00
C ILE A 10 9.10 11.62 -9.71
N LEU A 11 9.83 11.06 -10.69
CA LEU A 11 10.56 9.81 -10.55
C LEU A 11 11.61 9.85 -9.42
N MET A 12 12.19 11.02 -9.15
CA MET A 12 13.21 11.20 -8.11
C MET A 12 12.61 11.60 -6.77
N HIS A 13 11.29 11.79 -6.67
CA HIS A 13 10.65 12.21 -5.43
C HIS A 13 10.36 11.01 -4.51
N LEU A 14 10.77 11.11 -3.23
CA LEU A 14 10.63 10.03 -2.24
C LEU A 14 9.20 9.49 -2.13
N PHE A 15 8.20 10.37 -2.04
CA PHE A 15 6.79 9.94 -1.95
C PHE A 15 6.28 9.20 -3.20
N HIS A 16 6.83 9.50 -4.39
CA HIS A 16 6.52 8.72 -5.57
C HIS A 16 7.18 7.33 -5.48
N MET A 17 8.44 7.24 -5.06
CA MET A 17 9.11 5.96 -4.83
C MET A 17 8.38 5.09 -3.79
N LEU A 18 7.98 5.67 -2.65
CA LEU A 18 7.19 4.97 -1.62
C LEU A 18 5.86 4.46 -2.17
N GLY A 19 5.22 5.25 -3.03
CA GLY A 19 4.03 4.84 -3.74
C GLY A 19 4.22 3.66 -4.68
N VAL A 20 5.27 3.73 -5.49
CA VAL A 20 5.69 2.66 -6.39
C VAL A 20 5.97 1.38 -5.59
N THR A 21 6.70 1.47 -4.47
CA THR A 21 6.91 0.36 -3.54
C THR A 21 5.60 -0.18 -2.94
N GLY A 22 4.63 0.69 -2.65
CA GLY A 22 3.31 0.29 -2.18
C GLY A 22 2.55 -0.55 -3.21
N VAL A 23 2.52 -0.13 -4.48
CA VAL A 23 1.83 -0.84 -5.56
C VAL A 23 2.54 -2.15 -5.91
N PHE A 24 3.86 -2.10 -6.14
CA PHE A 24 4.62 -3.31 -6.46
C PHE A 24 4.61 -4.30 -5.29
N GLY A 25 4.85 -3.85 -4.06
CA GLY A 25 4.76 -4.69 -2.87
C GLY A 25 3.36 -5.25 -2.65
N GLY A 26 2.31 -4.46 -2.85
CA GLY A 26 0.92 -4.94 -2.77
C GLY A 26 0.63 -6.07 -3.76
N SER A 27 1.07 -5.93 -5.02
CA SER A 27 0.92 -6.99 -6.03
C SER A 27 1.72 -8.26 -5.67
N LEU A 28 2.95 -8.09 -5.19
CA LEU A 28 3.80 -9.19 -4.72
C LEU A 28 3.15 -9.95 -3.56
N PHE A 29 2.70 -9.24 -2.53
CA PHE A 29 2.05 -9.86 -1.37
C PHE A 29 0.71 -10.52 -1.74
N SER A 30 -0.03 -9.96 -2.70
CA SER A 30 -1.24 -10.60 -3.22
C SER A 30 -0.94 -11.97 -3.84
N VAL A 31 0.11 -12.05 -4.68
CA VAL A 31 0.51 -13.33 -5.31
C VAL A 31 1.04 -14.31 -4.27
N ILE A 32 1.88 -13.86 -3.34
CA ILE A 32 2.42 -14.70 -2.27
C ILE A 32 1.27 -15.25 -1.41
N HIS A 33 0.36 -14.40 -0.95
CA HIS A 33 -0.78 -14.84 -0.14
C HIS A 33 -1.65 -15.86 -0.89
N GLY A 34 -2.03 -15.57 -2.14
CA GLY A 34 -2.80 -16.50 -2.97
C GLY A 34 -2.10 -17.85 -3.16
N SER A 35 -0.79 -17.83 -3.44
CA SER A 35 0.00 -19.06 -3.61
C SER A 35 0.09 -19.91 -2.34
N LEU A 36 0.31 -19.27 -1.18
CA LEU A 36 0.43 -19.96 0.11
C LEU A 36 -0.90 -20.59 0.54
N VAL A 37 -2.00 -19.84 0.43
CA VAL A 37 -3.35 -20.37 0.71
C VAL A 37 -3.66 -21.54 -0.22
N THR A 38 -3.43 -21.40 -1.53
CA THR A 38 -3.70 -22.47 -2.50
C THR A 38 -2.85 -23.72 -2.25
N SER A 39 -1.59 -23.56 -1.85
CA SER A 39 -0.69 -24.69 -1.55
C SER A 39 -1.00 -25.43 -0.24
N SER A 40 -1.87 -24.87 0.61
CA SER A 40 -2.18 -25.41 1.94
C SER A 40 -3.65 -25.72 2.14
N LEU A 41 -4.42 -25.83 1.05
CA LEU A 41 -5.82 -26.29 1.08
C LEU A 41 -5.90 -27.67 1.76
N ILE A 42 -6.89 -27.84 2.63
CA ILE A 42 -7.13 -29.08 3.38
C ILE A 42 -8.00 -30.06 2.57
N GLY A 43 -8.87 -29.52 1.72
CA GLY A 43 -9.83 -30.27 0.92
C GLY A 43 -9.19 -31.27 -0.03
N GLU A 44 -9.72 -32.49 -0.04
CA GLU A 44 -9.36 -33.54 -0.99
C GLU A 44 -10.52 -33.75 -1.97
N THR A 45 -10.49 -33.05 -3.09
CA THR A 45 -11.37 -33.37 -4.23
C THR A 45 -10.77 -34.48 -5.07
N THR A 46 -11.60 -35.16 -5.85
CA THR A 46 -11.09 -36.10 -6.86
C THR A 46 -10.34 -35.35 -7.96
N GLU A 47 -9.42 -36.03 -8.65
CA GLU A 47 -8.65 -35.44 -9.76
C GLU A 47 -9.51 -34.93 -10.94
N ASN A 48 -10.76 -35.42 -11.03
CA ASN A 48 -11.71 -35.06 -12.09
C ASN A 48 -12.61 -33.87 -11.71
N GLU A 49 -12.46 -33.33 -10.51
CA GLU A 49 -13.25 -32.21 -9.99
C GLU A 49 -12.34 -31.04 -9.59
N SER A 50 -12.90 -29.83 -9.56
CA SER A 50 -12.14 -28.66 -9.13
C SER A 50 -11.96 -28.67 -7.60
N ALA A 51 -10.74 -28.36 -7.12
CA ALA A 51 -10.47 -28.16 -5.69
C ALA A 51 -11.38 -27.13 -5.01
N ASN A 52 -11.95 -26.19 -5.78
CA ASN A 52 -12.88 -25.19 -5.24
C ASN A 52 -14.24 -25.80 -4.85
N ALA A 53 -14.57 -27.00 -5.32
CA ALA A 53 -15.83 -27.67 -5.02
C ALA A 53 -15.92 -28.14 -3.55
N ASP A 54 -14.78 -28.33 -2.89
CA ASP A 54 -14.73 -28.72 -1.48
C ASP A 54 -15.13 -27.57 -0.53
N TYR A 55 -14.86 -26.33 -0.93
CA TYR A 55 -15.28 -25.16 -0.16
C TYR A 55 -16.80 -25.01 -0.19
N ARG A 56 -17.40 -24.91 1.01
CA ARG A 56 -18.82 -24.62 1.16
C ARG A 56 -19.02 -23.24 1.76
N PHE A 57 -19.86 -22.43 1.12
CA PHE A 57 -20.28 -21.15 1.68
C PHE A 57 -20.96 -21.38 3.04
N VAL A 58 -20.56 -20.61 4.07
CA VAL A 58 -21.00 -20.74 5.48
C VAL A 58 -20.42 -21.96 6.23
N GLN A 59 -19.33 -22.57 5.75
CA GLN A 59 -18.58 -23.49 6.61
C GLN A 59 -17.91 -22.74 7.78
N GLU A 60 -17.84 -23.39 8.94
CA GLU A 60 -17.19 -22.82 10.14
C GLU A 60 -15.67 -23.07 10.16
N GLU A 61 -15.21 -24.15 9.54
CA GLU A 61 -13.80 -24.55 9.52
C GLU A 61 -13.02 -23.79 8.44
N GLU A 62 -11.74 -23.51 8.71
CA GLU A 62 -10.83 -22.89 7.75
C GLU A 62 -10.55 -23.84 6.57
N THR A 63 -10.50 -23.31 5.34
CA THR A 63 -10.26 -24.10 4.11
C THR A 63 -8.80 -24.51 3.90
N TYR A 64 -7.88 -23.87 4.61
CA TYR A 64 -6.45 -24.03 4.44
C TYR A 64 -5.75 -24.06 5.79
N ASN A 65 -4.58 -24.69 5.83
CA ASN A 65 -3.81 -24.81 7.06
C ASN A 65 -2.74 -23.71 7.14
N ILE A 66 -3.02 -22.66 7.91
CA ILE A 66 -2.09 -21.55 8.11
C ILE A 66 -0.75 -21.97 8.75
N ILE A 67 -0.74 -23.03 9.56
CA ILE A 67 0.48 -23.53 10.21
C ILE A 67 1.42 -24.15 9.17
N VAL A 68 0.86 -24.91 8.22
CA VAL A 68 1.62 -25.48 7.10
C VAL A 68 2.15 -24.37 6.19
N ALA A 69 1.30 -23.41 5.82
CA ALA A 69 1.71 -22.25 5.02
C ALA A 69 2.82 -21.44 5.70
N HIS A 70 2.68 -21.17 7.00
CA HIS A 70 3.67 -20.48 7.81
C HIS A 70 5.00 -21.24 7.85
N SER A 71 4.95 -22.56 8.06
CA SER A 71 6.15 -23.40 8.11
C SER A 71 6.87 -23.44 6.76
N TYR A 72 6.14 -23.58 5.66
CA TYR A 72 6.70 -23.54 4.31
C TYR A 72 7.41 -22.20 4.04
N PHE A 73 6.70 -21.09 4.25
CA PHE A 73 7.25 -19.76 3.98
C PHE A 73 8.41 -19.40 4.94
N GLY A 74 8.30 -19.80 6.21
CA GLY A 74 9.36 -19.62 7.21
C GLY A 74 10.64 -20.37 6.88
N ARG A 75 10.55 -21.54 6.23
CA ARG A 75 11.70 -22.28 5.70
C ARG A 75 12.24 -21.69 4.39
N LEU A 76 11.38 -21.10 3.56
CA LEU A 76 11.77 -20.52 2.28
C LEU A 76 12.62 -19.24 2.45
N ILE A 77 12.26 -18.38 3.40
CA ILE A 77 12.93 -17.09 3.63
C ILE A 77 13.66 -17.12 4.98
N PHE A 78 12.98 -16.81 6.08
CA PHE A 78 13.45 -16.91 7.46
C PHE A 78 12.24 -17.05 8.39
N GLN A 79 12.35 -17.85 9.45
CA GLN A 79 11.21 -18.22 10.30
C GLN A 79 10.44 -16.99 10.85
N TYR A 80 11.15 -15.95 11.27
CA TYR A 80 10.55 -14.74 11.85
C TYR A 80 9.91 -13.79 10.81
N ALA A 81 10.17 -13.99 9.52
CA ALA A 81 9.60 -13.18 8.45
C ALA A 81 8.20 -13.68 8.02
N SER A 82 7.75 -14.82 8.56
CA SER A 82 6.48 -15.44 8.22
C SER A 82 5.40 -15.11 9.26
N PHE A 83 4.15 -14.91 8.82
CA PHE A 83 3.03 -14.66 9.72
C PHE A 83 2.42 -15.99 10.17
N ASN A 84 2.18 -16.12 11.48
CA ASN A 84 1.45 -17.24 12.09
C ASN A 84 0.08 -16.82 12.65
N ASN A 85 -0.25 -15.52 12.60
CA ASN A 85 -1.53 -14.95 12.97
C ASN A 85 -2.21 -14.38 11.73
N SER A 86 -3.37 -14.93 11.37
CA SER A 86 -4.14 -14.54 10.19
C SER A 86 -4.56 -13.07 10.23
N HIS A 87 -4.95 -12.52 11.39
CA HIS A 87 -5.37 -11.13 11.51
C HIS A 87 -4.21 -10.16 11.21
N SER A 88 -3.01 -10.45 11.72
CA SER A 88 -1.82 -9.64 11.45
C SER A 88 -1.44 -9.68 9.96
N LEU A 89 -1.52 -10.87 9.35
CA LEU A 89 -1.27 -11.03 7.92
C LEU A 89 -2.23 -10.20 7.06
N HIS A 90 -3.54 -10.28 7.33
CA HIS A 90 -4.53 -9.55 6.54
C HIS A 90 -4.46 -8.04 6.80
N PHE A 91 -4.17 -7.63 8.04
CA PHE A 91 -3.91 -6.23 8.36
C PHE A 91 -2.70 -5.70 7.57
N PHE A 92 -1.60 -6.44 7.53
CA PHE A 92 -0.41 -6.05 6.75
C PHE A 92 -0.71 -5.96 5.25
N GLN A 93 -1.41 -6.96 4.70
CA GLN A 93 -1.78 -7.00 3.29
C GLN A 93 -2.67 -5.81 2.88
N ALA A 94 -3.53 -5.35 3.79
CA ALA A 94 -4.32 -4.14 3.58
C ALA A 94 -3.49 -2.86 3.77
N ALA A 95 -2.71 -2.78 4.84
CA ALA A 95 -1.98 -1.57 5.22
C ALA A 95 -0.90 -1.19 4.18
N TRP A 96 -0.17 -2.16 3.64
CA TRP A 96 0.96 -1.90 2.74
C TRP A 96 0.58 -1.08 1.49
N PRO A 97 -0.35 -1.52 0.63
CA PRO A 97 -0.73 -0.75 -0.55
C PRO A 97 -1.44 0.56 -0.18
N VAL A 98 -2.23 0.59 0.91
CA VAL A 98 -2.96 1.79 1.35
C VAL A 98 -1.99 2.91 1.75
N VAL A 99 -1.01 2.60 2.59
CA VAL A 99 0.01 3.57 3.01
C VAL A 99 0.82 4.08 1.82
N GLY A 100 1.17 3.21 0.87
CA GLY A 100 1.84 3.62 -0.36
C GLY A 100 1.04 4.63 -1.20
N ILE A 101 -0.26 4.36 -1.39
CA ILE A 101 -1.15 5.28 -2.13
C ILE A 101 -1.30 6.61 -1.40
N TRP A 102 -1.35 6.63 -0.07
CA TRP A 102 -1.37 7.87 0.71
C TRP A 102 -0.15 8.75 0.44
N PHE A 103 1.05 8.17 0.36
CA PHE A 103 2.25 8.95 0.03
C PHE A 103 2.19 9.57 -1.38
N ILE A 104 1.70 8.85 -2.40
CA ILE A 104 1.48 9.43 -3.73
C ILE A 104 0.48 10.58 -3.65
N ALA A 105 -0.63 10.40 -2.93
CA ALA A 105 -1.64 11.42 -2.78
C ALA A 105 -1.06 12.69 -2.13
N LEU A 106 -0.29 12.56 -1.05
CA LEU A 106 0.41 13.68 -0.40
C LEU A 106 1.35 14.41 -1.36
N HIS A 107 2.09 13.66 -2.18
CA HIS A 107 2.95 14.27 -3.21
C HIS A 107 2.16 15.13 -4.18
N ILE A 108 1.07 14.58 -4.73
CA ILE A 108 0.23 15.26 -5.72
C ILE A 108 -0.38 16.53 -5.12
N ILE A 109 -0.90 16.45 -3.88
CA ILE A 109 -1.44 17.60 -3.16
C ILE A 109 -0.39 18.70 -3.00
N ASN A 110 0.84 18.35 -2.63
CA ASN A 110 1.91 19.34 -2.48
C ASN A 110 2.24 20.04 -3.82
N ARG A 111 2.27 19.31 -4.95
CA ARG A 111 2.50 19.94 -6.26
C ARG A 111 1.34 20.83 -6.69
N ALA A 112 0.11 20.44 -6.38
CA ALA A 112 -1.06 21.27 -6.63
C ALA A 112 -1.03 22.57 -5.81
N ASN A 113 -0.71 22.49 -4.52
CA ASN A 113 -0.59 23.65 -3.64
C ASN A 113 0.49 24.63 -4.11
N LEU A 114 1.68 24.13 -4.46
CA LEU A 114 2.75 24.95 -5.04
C LEU A 114 2.32 25.64 -6.34
N GLY A 115 1.58 24.94 -7.21
CA GLY A 115 1.04 25.52 -8.43
C GLY A 115 0.06 26.67 -8.14
N MET A 116 -0.81 26.52 -7.14
CA MET A 116 -1.71 27.59 -6.72
C MET A 116 -0.95 28.76 -6.08
N GLU A 117 0.02 28.48 -5.21
CA GLU A 117 0.83 29.49 -4.52
C GLU A 117 1.60 30.37 -5.52
N VAL A 118 2.17 29.80 -6.58
CA VAL A 118 2.89 30.59 -7.60
C VAL A 118 1.95 31.44 -8.46
N MET A 119 0.67 31.08 -8.58
CA MET A 119 -0.29 31.79 -9.42
C MET A 119 -1.21 32.76 -8.64
N HIS A 120 -1.42 32.55 -7.35
CA HIS A 120 -2.25 33.43 -6.54
C HIS A 120 -1.58 34.80 -6.40
N GLU A 121 -2.39 35.86 -6.46
CA GLU A 121 -1.92 37.25 -6.25
C GLU A 121 -0.63 37.60 -7.00
N ARG A 122 -0.54 37.17 -8.27
CA ARG A 122 0.65 37.24 -9.16
C ARG A 122 1.44 38.57 -9.20
N ASN A 123 0.86 39.68 -8.72
CA ASN A 123 1.46 41.02 -8.72
C ASN A 123 1.53 41.66 -7.31
N ALA A 124 1.12 40.98 -6.24
CA ALA A 124 1.09 41.52 -4.89
C ALA A 124 2.38 41.26 -4.10
N HIS A 125 3.12 40.22 -4.48
CA HIS A 125 4.31 39.74 -3.77
C HIS A 125 5.59 40.33 -4.36
N ASN A 126 6.22 41.26 -3.64
CA ASN A 126 7.54 41.83 -3.97
C ASN A 126 8.69 41.14 -3.22
N PHE A 127 8.36 40.23 -2.29
CA PHE A 127 9.29 39.45 -1.48
C PHE A 127 9.01 37.95 -1.68
N PRO A 128 10.02 37.07 -1.56
CA PRO A 128 9.91 35.67 -1.95
C PRO A 128 9.12 34.78 -0.96
N LEU A 129 8.66 35.30 0.17
CA LEU A 129 8.00 34.53 1.22
C LEU A 129 6.77 35.29 1.72
N ASP A 130 5.59 34.69 1.62
CA ASP A 130 4.37 35.24 2.21
C ASP A 130 4.27 34.82 3.68
N LEU A 131 4.72 35.73 4.56
CA LEU A 131 4.68 35.55 6.02
C LEU A 131 3.40 36.08 6.66
N ALA A 132 2.54 36.80 5.90
CA ALA A 132 1.36 37.43 6.47
C ALA A 132 0.29 36.40 6.85
N ALA A 133 0.23 35.26 6.15
CA ALA A 133 -0.68 34.16 6.45
C ALA A 133 -0.38 33.40 7.76
N VAL A 134 0.84 33.47 8.29
CA VAL A 134 1.27 32.71 9.50
C VAL A 134 0.84 33.41 10.80
N LYS A 135 0.48 34.70 10.75
CA LYS A 135 0.30 35.53 11.95
C LYS A 135 -0.98 35.26 12.76
N ASP A 136 -2.02 34.67 12.17
CA ASP A 136 -3.34 34.53 12.82
C ASP A 136 -3.45 33.35 13.80
N LEU A 137 -2.44 32.46 13.89
CA LEU A 137 -2.45 31.32 14.82
C LEU A 137 -1.80 31.61 16.20
N SER A 138 -1.16 32.78 16.38
CA SER A 138 -0.39 33.10 17.60
C SER A 138 -1.07 34.06 18.58
N THR A 139 -2.23 34.64 18.24
CA THR A 139 -2.85 35.72 19.02
C THR A 139 -4.01 35.29 19.92
N ASN A 140 -4.33 34.00 19.99
CA ASN A 140 -5.36 33.45 20.90
C ASN A 140 -4.76 32.91 22.21
N GLY A 141 -4.00 33.76 22.92
CA GLY A 141 -3.50 33.51 24.28
C GLY A 141 -4.27 34.34 25.30
#